data_AF-A0A486QBX9-F1
#
_entry.id   AF-A0A486QBX9-F1
#
_cell.length_a   1.000
_cell.length_b   1.000
_cell.length_c   1.000
_cell.angle_alpha   90.00
_cell.angle_beta   90.00
_cell.angle_gamma   90.00
#
_symmetry.space_group_name_H-M   'P 1'
#
loop_
_entity.id
_entity.type
_entity.pdbx_description
1 polymer ?
#
loop_
_entity_poly.entity_id
_entity_poly.type
_entity_poly.pdbx_seq_one_letter_code
_entity_poly.pdbx_strand_id
1 'polypeptide(L)'
;MKLKTVEVNGKSYAEVDSSGLPVYVHDDGQEVGFDAVQAVGKISSLNGEAKSHREAKEAAEAGLAKFAKIGDPAKALEALEMMTKIDQKKLIDAGAVDQVKADITKSFQAQLDEATQRATTLEGQLYQEMIGGRFSGSKFIADKVAIPADMLQARFGQSFKVEDGKVVAYDGSGNKIYSRSKPGELAAFDEALEFLVEQYPQKDHILKASGNQGGGSRQSQHSLGQKTMKRDAFTSLSPTDQQSTLKDGITIVD
;
A
#
# COMPACT_ATOMS: atom_id res chain seq x y z
N MET A 1 -55.61 -53.08 66.82
CA MET A 1 -54.51 -53.73 67.58
C MET A 1 -54.73 -53.60 69.08
N LYS A 2 -54.65 -54.71 69.83
CA LYS A 2 -54.72 -54.75 71.30
C LYS A 2 -53.55 -55.55 71.86
N LEU A 3 -52.98 -55.13 72.99
CA LEU A 3 -51.91 -55.87 73.65
C LEU A 3 -52.44 -57.21 74.17
N LYS A 4 -51.74 -58.30 73.89
CA LYS A 4 -52.04 -59.62 74.44
C LYS A 4 -51.50 -59.70 75.86
N THR A 5 -52.35 -60.09 76.81
CA THR A 5 -52.01 -60.14 78.23
C THR A 5 -52.32 -61.48 78.85
N VAL A 6 -51.50 -61.92 79.80
CA VAL A 6 -51.69 -63.13 80.62
C VAL A 6 -51.79 -62.73 82.09
N GLU A 7 -52.71 -63.36 82.84
CA GLU A 7 -52.83 -63.15 84.28
C GLU A 7 -52.01 -64.18 85.07
N VAL A 8 -51.17 -63.70 85.99
CA VAL A 8 -50.39 -64.52 86.93
C VAL A 8 -50.52 -63.95 88.33
N ASN A 9 -51.00 -64.75 89.28
CA ASN A 9 -51.21 -64.34 90.68
C ASN A 9 -52.03 -63.04 90.85
N GLY A 10 -53.07 -62.86 90.04
CA GLY A 10 -53.97 -61.69 90.09
C GLY A 10 -53.38 -60.40 89.48
N LYS A 11 -52.25 -60.48 88.78
CA LYS A 11 -51.65 -59.36 88.02
C LYS A 11 -51.63 -59.67 86.53
N SER A 12 -51.93 -58.68 85.71
CA SER A 12 -51.89 -58.77 84.24
C SER A 12 -50.49 -58.40 83.72
N TYR A 13 -49.93 -59.27 82.88
CA TYR A 13 -48.62 -59.10 82.26
C TYR A 13 -48.73 -59.17 80.74
N ALA A 14 -47.86 -58.46 80.02
CA ALA A 14 -47.78 -58.57 78.56
C ALA A 14 -47.24 -59.94 78.17
N GLU A 15 -47.88 -60.60 77.21
CA GLU A 15 -47.29 -61.77 76.55
C GLU A 15 -46.17 -61.32 75.62
N VAL A 16 -45.04 -62.00 75.68
CA VAL A 16 -43.89 -61.74 74.80
C VAL A 16 -43.67 -62.93 73.87
N ASP A 17 -43.24 -62.64 72.64
CA ASP A 17 -42.89 -63.67 71.66
C ASP A 17 -41.52 -64.32 71.96
N SER A 18 -41.10 -65.25 71.09
CA SER A 18 -39.80 -65.92 71.18
C SER A 18 -38.59 -64.98 71.09
N SER A 19 -38.79 -63.74 70.63
CA SER A 19 -37.79 -62.69 70.52
C SER A 19 -37.86 -61.69 71.69
N GLY A 20 -38.78 -61.88 72.64
CA GLY A 20 -38.96 -61.02 73.81
C GLY A 20 -39.77 -59.75 73.52
N LEU A 21 -40.45 -59.66 72.38
CA LEU A 21 -41.26 -58.51 72.00
C LEU A 21 -42.70 -58.68 72.49
N PRO A 22 -43.35 -57.62 73.02
CA PRO A 22 -44.75 -57.67 73.40
C PRO A 22 -45.66 -58.02 72.21
N VAL A 23 -46.54 -58.99 72.40
CA VAL A 23 -47.45 -59.49 71.35
C VAL A 23 -48.71 -58.63 71.29
N TYR A 24 -49.05 -58.16 70.09
CA TYR A 24 -50.31 -57.48 69.81
C TYR A 24 -51.20 -58.33 68.91
N VAL A 25 -52.49 -58.35 69.22
CA VAL A 25 -53.53 -58.97 68.40
C VAL A 25 -54.10 -57.90 67.46
N HIS A 26 -53.96 -58.12 66.17
CA HIS A 26 -54.55 -57.29 65.12
C HIS A 26 -56.05 -57.54 64.98
N ASP A 27 -56.75 -56.66 64.26
CA ASP A 27 -58.20 -56.71 64.15
C ASP A 27 -58.69 -57.91 63.30
N ASP A 28 -57.77 -58.57 62.58
CA ASP A 28 -57.95 -59.82 61.83
C ASP A 28 -57.60 -61.08 62.65
N GLY A 29 -57.25 -60.92 63.93
CA GLY A 29 -56.88 -62.00 64.84
C GLY A 29 -55.41 -62.44 64.73
N GLN A 30 -54.59 -61.82 63.89
CA GLN A 30 -53.17 -62.15 63.81
C GLN A 30 -52.41 -61.63 65.02
N GLU A 31 -51.50 -62.45 65.54
CA GLU A 31 -50.62 -62.12 66.66
C GLU A 31 -49.23 -61.77 66.14
N VAL A 32 -48.76 -60.55 66.45
CA VAL A 32 -47.47 -60.04 65.97
C VAL A 32 -46.71 -59.40 67.12
N GLY A 33 -45.42 -59.74 67.25
CA GLY A 33 -44.50 -59.07 68.18
C GLY A 33 -44.22 -57.63 67.73
N PHE A 34 -44.38 -56.67 68.64
CA PHE A 34 -44.19 -55.24 68.33
C PHE A 34 -42.83 -54.74 68.86
N ASP A 35 -41.93 -54.43 67.93
CA ASP A 35 -40.70 -53.70 68.22
C ASP A 35 -40.94 -52.18 68.22
N ALA A 36 -41.10 -51.62 69.42
CA ALA A 36 -41.28 -50.19 69.60
C ALA A 36 -40.07 -49.36 69.14
N VAL A 37 -38.85 -49.89 69.28
CA VAL A 37 -37.61 -49.18 68.92
C VAL A 37 -37.50 -49.08 67.40
N GLN A 38 -37.73 -50.19 66.69
CA GLN A 38 -37.75 -50.21 65.23
C GLN A 38 -38.88 -49.34 64.66
N ALA A 39 -40.08 -49.39 65.26
CA ALA A 39 -41.23 -48.58 64.82
C ALA A 39 -40.95 -47.08 64.96
N VAL A 40 -40.40 -46.64 66.10
CA VAL A 40 -40.00 -45.23 66.30
C VAL A 40 -38.89 -44.81 65.33
N GLY A 41 -37.91 -45.69 65.08
CA GLY A 41 -36.87 -45.46 64.08
C GLY A 41 -37.45 -45.29 62.66
N LYS A 42 -38.41 -46.12 62.28
CA LYS A 42 -39.08 -46.03 60.98
C LYS A 42 -39.92 -44.75 60.86
N ILE A 43 -40.64 -44.36 61.90
CA ILE A 43 -41.39 -43.08 61.94
C ILE A 43 -40.45 -41.89 61.75
N SER A 44 -39.29 -41.90 62.41
CA SER A 44 -38.27 -40.86 62.25
C SER A 44 -37.74 -40.78 60.81
N SER A 45 -37.43 -41.92 60.18
CA SER A 45 -37.02 -41.99 58.76
C SER A 45 -38.07 -41.40 57.84
N LEU A 46 -39.33 -41.83 57.99
CA LEU A 46 -40.45 -41.37 57.15
C LEU A 46 -40.69 -39.87 57.31
N ASN A 47 -40.57 -39.33 58.52
CA ASN A 47 -40.67 -37.89 58.76
C ASN A 47 -39.51 -37.12 58.12
N GLY A 48 -38.29 -37.68 58.14
CA GLY A 48 -37.13 -37.12 57.44
C GLY A 48 -37.32 -37.10 55.92
N GLU A 49 -37.81 -38.19 55.35
CA GLU A 49 -38.16 -38.31 53.93
C GLU A 49 -39.26 -37.32 53.53
N ALA A 50 -40.33 -37.22 54.33
CA ALA A 50 -41.41 -36.27 54.07
C ALA A 50 -40.93 -34.81 54.14
N LYS A 51 -39.97 -34.51 55.01
CA LYS A 51 -39.32 -33.20 55.07
C LYS A 51 -38.49 -32.94 53.81
N SER A 52 -37.65 -33.88 53.38
CA SER A 52 -36.80 -33.70 52.19
C SER A 52 -37.64 -33.55 50.91
N HIS A 53 -38.76 -34.27 50.79
CA HIS A 53 -39.69 -34.09 49.67
C HIS A 53 -40.34 -32.71 49.64
N ARG A 54 -40.69 -32.15 50.80
CA ARG A 54 -41.19 -30.76 50.88
C ARG A 54 -40.14 -29.76 50.44
N GLU A 55 -38.93 -29.87 50.97
CA GLU A 55 -37.82 -28.97 50.64
C GLU A 55 -37.48 -29.05 49.14
N ALA A 56 -37.45 -30.25 48.56
CA ALA A 56 -37.23 -30.44 47.12
C ALA A 56 -38.34 -29.83 46.26
N LYS A 57 -39.61 -29.96 46.71
CA LYS A 57 -40.76 -29.35 46.02
C LYS A 57 -40.68 -27.83 46.07
N GLU A 58 -40.41 -27.24 47.23
CA GLU A 58 -40.27 -25.79 47.41
C GLU A 58 -39.11 -25.24 46.55
N ALA A 59 -37.97 -25.94 46.50
CA ALA A 59 -36.85 -25.57 45.65
C ALA A 59 -37.18 -25.63 44.15
N ALA A 60 -37.91 -26.66 43.71
CA ALA A 60 -38.36 -26.80 42.33
C ALA A 60 -39.37 -25.70 41.93
N GLU A 61 -40.34 -25.41 42.80
CA GLU A 61 -41.32 -24.33 42.60
C GLU A 61 -40.64 -22.96 42.55
N ALA A 62 -39.66 -22.70 43.44
CA ALA A 62 -38.86 -21.48 43.41
C ALA A 62 -38.01 -21.35 42.14
N GLY A 63 -37.50 -22.47 41.61
CA GLY A 63 -36.81 -22.52 40.32
C GLY A 63 -37.74 -22.19 39.15
N LEU A 64 -38.92 -22.80 39.10
CA LEU A 64 -39.94 -22.55 38.07
C LEU A 64 -40.47 -21.11 38.11
N ALA A 65 -40.62 -20.52 39.29
CA ALA A 65 -41.09 -19.14 39.45
C ALA A 65 -40.21 -18.11 38.72
N LYS A 66 -38.89 -18.37 38.60
CA LYS A 66 -37.96 -17.51 37.83
C LYS A 66 -38.31 -17.43 36.35
N PHE A 67 -39.01 -18.44 35.83
CA PHE A 67 -39.43 -18.54 34.44
C PHE A 67 -40.92 -18.22 34.24
N ALA A 68 -41.65 -17.81 35.29
CA ALA A 68 -43.10 -17.57 35.22
C ALA A 68 -43.53 -16.51 34.18
N LYS A 69 -42.61 -15.63 33.77
CA LYS A 69 -42.85 -14.62 32.73
C LYS A 69 -42.58 -15.12 31.30
N ILE A 70 -42.08 -16.35 31.15
CA ILE A 70 -41.83 -16.98 29.85
C ILE A 70 -43.09 -17.76 29.48
N GLY A 71 -43.91 -17.19 28.59
CA GLY A 71 -45.14 -17.83 28.12
C GLY A 71 -44.90 -19.07 27.25
N ASP A 72 -43.76 -19.15 26.56
CA ASP A 72 -43.35 -20.29 25.73
C ASP A 72 -41.82 -20.51 25.85
N PRO A 73 -41.37 -21.50 26.65
CA PRO A 73 -39.96 -21.79 26.84
C PRO A 73 -39.23 -22.18 25.55
N ALA A 74 -39.90 -22.85 24.60
CA ALA A 74 -39.28 -23.25 23.35
C ALA A 74 -38.96 -22.01 22.50
N LYS A 75 -39.90 -21.08 22.38
CA LYS A 75 -39.67 -19.80 21.69
C LYS A 75 -38.62 -18.93 22.37
N ALA A 76 -38.52 -18.98 23.70
CA ALA A 76 -37.46 -18.26 24.41
C ALA A 76 -36.07 -18.81 24.07
N LEU A 77 -35.92 -20.14 23.95
CA LEU A 77 -34.68 -20.77 23.51
C LEU A 77 -34.38 -20.44 22.03
N GLU A 78 -35.37 -20.48 21.15
CA GLU A 78 -35.21 -20.09 19.75
C GLU A 78 -34.80 -18.61 19.60
N ALA A 79 -35.38 -17.72 20.42
CA ALA A 79 -35.01 -16.30 20.44
C ALA A 79 -33.56 -16.10 20.91
N LEU A 80 -33.13 -16.83 21.94
CA LEU A 80 -31.73 -16.82 22.39
C LEU A 80 -30.79 -17.33 21.30
N GLU A 81 -31.16 -18.40 20.59
CA GLU A 81 -30.37 -18.95 19.48
C GLU A 81 -30.33 -18.01 18.26
N MET A 82 -31.42 -17.31 17.96
CA MET A 82 -31.42 -16.26 16.94
C MET A 82 -30.54 -15.08 17.33
N MET A 83 -30.55 -14.68 18.61
CA MET A 83 -29.76 -13.56 19.10
C MET A 83 -28.26 -13.87 19.02
N THR A 84 -27.84 -15.09 19.36
CA THR A 84 -26.44 -15.52 19.18
C THR A 84 -26.03 -15.55 17.71
N LYS A 85 -26.91 -15.99 16.80
CA LYS A 85 -26.67 -15.92 15.34
C LYS A 85 -26.55 -14.48 14.82
N ILE A 86 -27.34 -13.55 15.35
CA ILE A 86 -27.25 -12.11 15.01
C ILE A 86 -25.90 -11.53 15.45
N ASP A 87 -25.44 -11.85 16.66
CA ASP A 87 -24.14 -11.37 17.16
C ASP A 87 -22.97 -11.96 16.36
N GLN A 88 -23.03 -13.25 16.01
CA GLN A 88 -22.05 -13.87 15.11
C GLN A 88 -22.02 -13.18 13.73
N LYS A 89 -23.19 -12.91 13.15
CA LYS A 89 -23.29 -12.20 11.86
C LYS A 89 -22.71 -10.79 11.95
N LYS A 90 -22.99 -10.03 13.01
CA LYS A 90 -22.42 -8.69 13.22
C LYS A 90 -20.88 -8.72 13.34
N LEU A 91 -20.31 -9.73 13.98
CA LEU A 91 -18.85 -9.89 14.08
C LEU A 91 -18.22 -10.20 12.71
N ILE A 92 -18.87 -11.06 11.92
CA ILE A 92 -18.43 -11.38 10.55
C ILE A 92 -18.55 -10.16 9.64
N ASP A 93 -19.68 -9.45 9.69
CA ASP A 93 -19.92 -8.25 8.89
C ASP A 93 -18.94 -7.14 9.28
N ALA A 94 -18.63 -6.96 10.57
CA ALA A 94 -17.62 -6.01 11.04
C ALA A 94 -16.22 -6.35 10.50
N GLY A 95 -15.79 -7.61 10.60
CA GLY A 95 -14.50 -8.06 10.05
C GLY A 95 -14.43 -7.90 8.52
N ALA A 96 -15.51 -8.21 7.81
CA ALA A 96 -15.60 -8.03 6.36
C ALA A 96 -15.58 -6.55 5.95
N VAL A 97 -16.24 -5.67 6.70
CA VAL A 97 -16.25 -4.22 6.43
C VAL A 97 -14.86 -3.62 6.63
N ASP A 98 -14.15 -4.01 7.68
CA ASP A 98 -12.79 -3.52 7.92
C ASP A 98 -11.80 -4.03 6.86
N GLN A 99 -11.96 -5.28 6.42
CA GLN A 99 -11.18 -5.84 5.32
C GLN A 99 -11.45 -5.10 4.00
N VAL A 100 -12.72 -4.85 3.66
CA VAL A 100 -13.11 -4.10 2.46
C VAL A 100 -12.58 -2.67 2.48
N LYS A 101 -12.63 -1.98 3.64
CA LYS A 101 -12.03 -0.64 3.78
C LYS A 101 -10.51 -0.66 3.57
N ALA A 102 -9.82 -1.66 4.12
CA ALA A 102 -8.39 -1.82 3.93
C ALA A 102 -8.04 -2.09 2.45
N ASP A 103 -8.77 -2.98 1.79
CA ASP A 103 -8.58 -3.32 0.38
C ASP A 103 -8.89 -2.14 -0.54
N ILE A 104 -9.95 -1.39 -0.25
CA ILE A 104 -10.30 -0.14 -0.96
C ILE A 104 -9.18 0.89 -0.79
N THR A 105 -8.73 1.14 0.43
CA THR A 105 -7.67 2.13 0.71
C THR A 105 -6.37 1.73 -0.01
N LYS A 106 -6.01 0.45 0.03
CA LYS A 106 -4.83 -0.07 -0.66
C LYS A 106 -4.94 0.05 -2.18
N SER A 107 -6.10 -0.27 -2.75
CA SER A 107 -6.36 -0.11 -4.18
C SER A 107 -6.31 1.36 -4.62
N PHE A 108 -6.90 2.27 -3.83
CA PHE A 108 -6.85 3.70 -4.13
C PHE A 108 -5.44 4.26 -4.00
N GLN A 109 -4.69 3.88 -2.97
CA GLN A 109 -3.30 4.31 -2.82
C GLN A 109 -2.45 3.84 -4.01
N ALA A 110 -2.62 2.59 -4.45
CA ALA A 110 -1.92 2.08 -5.63
C ALA A 110 -2.26 2.86 -6.91
N GLN A 111 -3.54 3.17 -7.13
CA GLN A 111 -3.95 4.00 -8.29
C GLN A 111 -3.41 5.42 -8.21
N LEU A 112 -3.35 6.00 -7.01
CA LEU A 112 -2.84 7.35 -6.77
C LEU A 112 -1.32 7.40 -7.00
N ASP A 113 -0.59 6.41 -6.52
CA ASP A 113 0.84 6.27 -6.75
C ASP A 113 1.14 6.08 -8.25
N GLU A 114 0.38 5.22 -8.93
CA GLU A 114 0.51 4.99 -10.38
C GLU A 114 0.20 6.25 -11.19
N ALA A 115 -0.87 6.98 -10.85
CA ALA A 115 -1.23 8.23 -11.51
C ALA A 115 -0.17 9.32 -11.28
N THR A 116 0.34 9.43 -10.06
CA THR A 116 1.41 10.38 -9.71
C THR A 116 2.70 10.05 -10.44
N GLN A 117 3.07 8.76 -10.51
CA GLN A 117 4.27 8.33 -11.22
C GLN A 117 4.15 8.59 -12.73
N ARG A 118 2.96 8.35 -13.31
CA ARG A 118 2.69 8.72 -14.72
C ARG A 118 2.77 10.22 -14.93
N ALA A 119 2.18 11.03 -14.05
CA ALA A 119 2.23 12.49 -14.16
C ALA A 119 3.68 12.99 -14.13
N THR A 120 4.48 12.58 -13.14
CA THR A 120 5.90 12.95 -13.03
C THR A 120 6.70 12.50 -14.25
N THR A 121 6.41 11.30 -14.79
CA THR A 121 7.09 10.80 -15.99
C THR A 121 6.74 11.63 -17.22
N LEU A 122 5.45 11.91 -17.44
CA LEU A 122 4.96 12.72 -18.56
C LEU A 122 5.45 14.17 -18.46
N GLU A 123 5.47 14.75 -17.26
CA GLU A 123 6.04 16.08 -17.01
C GLU A 123 7.53 16.11 -17.35
N GLY A 124 8.30 15.11 -16.90
CA GLY A 124 9.72 14.99 -17.26
C GLY A 124 9.95 14.89 -18.77
N GLN A 125 9.14 14.08 -19.46
CA GLN A 125 9.20 13.96 -20.92
C GLN A 125 8.82 15.27 -21.63
N LEU A 126 7.76 15.94 -21.17
CA LEU A 126 7.33 17.23 -21.71
C LEU A 126 8.42 18.28 -21.53
N TYR A 127 9.06 18.34 -20.35
CA TYR A 127 10.12 19.29 -20.09
C TYR A 127 11.35 19.02 -20.95
N GLN A 128 11.73 17.75 -21.13
CA GLN A 128 12.80 17.37 -22.05
C GLN A 128 12.50 17.79 -23.48
N GLU A 129 11.27 17.56 -23.96
CA GLU A 129 10.85 17.96 -25.31
C GLU A 129 10.78 19.48 -25.47
N MET A 130 10.25 20.19 -24.48
CA MET A 130 10.21 21.65 -24.48
C MET A 130 11.61 22.26 -24.54
N ILE A 131 12.55 21.74 -23.76
CA ILE A 131 13.94 22.21 -23.77
C ILE A 131 14.60 21.84 -25.10
N GLY A 132 14.49 20.59 -25.55
CA GLY A 132 15.06 20.12 -26.82
C GLY A 132 14.55 20.88 -28.04
N GLY A 133 13.25 21.17 -28.08
CA GLY A 133 12.63 22.01 -29.13
C GLY A 133 13.20 23.43 -29.16
N ARG A 134 13.57 24.01 -28.01
CA ARG A 134 14.25 25.32 -27.95
C ARG A 134 15.68 25.25 -28.48
N PHE A 135 16.42 24.18 -28.18
CA PHE A 135 17.74 23.96 -28.77
C PHE A 135 17.66 23.78 -30.30
N SER A 136 16.70 23.01 -30.80
CA SER A 136 16.52 22.81 -32.25
C SER A 136 16.11 24.10 -32.97
N GLY A 137 15.27 24.94 -32.35
CA GLY A 137 14.76 26.18 -32.93
C GLY A 137 15.56 27.46 -32.63
N SER A 138 16.71 27.35 -31.95
CA SER A 138 17.50 28.52 -31.51
C SER A 138 18.19 29.22 -32.68
N LYS A 139 17.99 30.54 -32.79
CA LYS A 139 18.68 31.35 -33.79
C LYS A 139 20.15 31.54 -33.44
N PHE A 140 20.45 31.67 -32.14
CA PHE A 140 21.82 31.73 -31.65
C PHE A 140 22.62 30.48 -32.08
N ILE A 141 22.04 29.27 -31.94
CA ILE A 141 22.70 28.04 -32.38
C ILE A 141 22.90 28.03 -33.89
N ALA A 142 21.86 28.36 -34.68
CA ALA A 142 21.95 28.37 -36.13
C ALA A 142 23.05 29.33 -36.65
N ASP A 143 23.12 30.53 -36.09
CA ASP A 143 23.95 31.60 -36.62
C ASP A 143 25.37 31.62 -36.01
N LYS A 144 25.52 31.33 -34.72
CA LYS A 144 26.74 31.60 -33.95
C LYS A 144 27.47 30.37 -33.41
N VAL A 145 26.86 29.18 -33.45
CA VAL A 145 27.45 27.96 -32.87
C VAL A 145 28.02 27.04 -33.95
N ALA A 146 29.24 26.52 -33.73
CA ALA A 146 29.99 25.69 -34.67
C ALA A 146 29.75 24.17 -34.49
N ILE A 147 29.19 23.76 -33.35
CA ILE A 147 28.91 22.37 -33.01
C ILE A 147 27.40 22.05 -33.09
N PRO A 148 27.00 20.78 -33.28
CA PRO A 148 25.59 20.41 -33.39
C PRO A 148 24.77 20.73 -32.13
N ALA A 149 23.48 21.05 -32.33
CA ALA A 149 22.55 21.41 -31.25
C ALA A 149 22.41 20.30 -30.18
N ASP A 150 22.46 19.03 -30.57
CA ASP A 150 22.39 17.87 -29.67
C ASP A 150 23.54 17.88 -28.63
N MET A 151 24.76 18.20 -29.09
CA MET A 151 25.92 18.33 -28.20
C MET A 151 25.80 19.52 -27.25
N LEU A 152 25.17 20.62 -27.67
CA LEU A 152 24.86 21.74 -26.76
C LEU A 152 23.81 21.35 -25.75
N GLN A 153 22.75 20.68 -26.19
CA GLN A 153 21.67 20.24 -25.31
C GLN A 153 22.20 19.26 -24.24
N ALA A 154 23.08 18.32 -24.61
CA ALA A 154 23.69 17.40 -23.66
C ALA A 154 24.54 18.10 -22.59
N ARG A 155 25.18 19.24 -22.94
CA ARG A 155 26.07 19.98 -22.02
C ARG A 155 25.37 21.06 -21.22
N PHE A 156 24.54 21.86 -21.86
CA PHE A 156 23.89 23.03 -21.27
C PHE A 156 22.41 22.80 -20.97
N GLY A 157 21.79 21.73 -21.48
CA GLY A 157 20.37 21.44 -21.24
C GLY A 157 20.01 21.27 -19.76
N GLN A 158 20.95 20.82 -18.93
CA GLN A 158 20.76 20.69 -17.48
C GLN A 158 20.62 22.04 -16.76
N SER A 159 21.12 23.12 -17.37
CA SER A 159 20.97 24.48 -16.86
C SER A 159 19.59 25.06 -17.14
N PHE A 160 18.77 24.41 -17.97
CA PHE A 160 17.42 24.85 -18.28
C PHE A 160 16.39 24.01 -17.51
N LYS A 161 15.43 24.69 -16.88
CA LYS A 161 14.31 24.09 -16.17
C LYS A 161 13.01 24.71 -16.67
N VAL A 162 11.91 23.98 -16.60
CA VAL A 162 10.59 24.53 -16.90
C VAL A 162 9.95 24.98 -15.59
N GLU A 163 9.68 26.27 -15.48
CA GLU A 163 8.96 26.87 -14.37
C GLU A 163 7.76 27.65 -14.90
N ASP A 164 6.58 27.42 -14.32
CA ASP A 164 5.32 28.05 -14.73
C ASP A 164 5.05 27.90 -16.25
N GLY A 165 5.45 26.76 -16.83
CA GLY A 165 5.31 26.47 -18.27
C GLY A 165 6.29 27.24 -19.17
N LYS A 166 7.32 27.89 -18.62
CA LYS A 166 8.36 28.60 -19.37
C LYS A 166 9.73 28.01 -19.09
N VAL A 167 10.58 27.98 -20.12
CA VAL A 167 11.97 27.54 -19.97
C VAL A 167 12.78 28.66 -19.33
N VAL A 168 13.29 28.42 -18.14
CA VAL A 168 14.12 29.32 -17.33
C VAL A 168 15.52 28.73 -17.23
N ALA A 169 16.52 29.56 -17.43
CA ALA A 169 17.92 29.16 -17.37
C ALA A 169 18.56 29.53 -16.03
N TYR A 170 19.48 28.67 -15.61
CA TYR A 170 20.23 28.75 -14.37
C TYR A 170 21.73 28.78 -14.66
N ASP A 171 22.46 29.63 -13.95
CA ASP A 171 23.92 29.69 -14.01
C ASP A 171 24.57 28.50 -13.29
N GLY A 172 25.90 28.37 -13.40
CA GLY A 172 26.67 27.31 -12.72
C GLY A 172 26.62 27.37 -11.18
N SER A 173 26.09 28.45 -10.60
CA SER A 173 25.89 28.64 -9.16
C SER A 173 24.45 28.33 -8.72
N GLY A 174 23.54 28.02 -9.66
CA GLY A 174 22.13 27.75 -9.39
C GLY A 174 21.25 28.99 -9.31
N ASN A 175 21.68 30.16 -9.78
CA ASN A 175 20.87 31.37 -9.85
C ASN A 175 20.17 31.51 -11.20
N LYS A 176 18.99 32.13 -11.24
CA LYS A 176 18.28 32.44 -12.48
C LYS A 176 19.06 33.46 -13.31
N ILE A 177 19.17 33.21 -14.62
CA ILE A 177 19.82 34.14 -15.55
C ILE A 177 18.80 35.20 -15.98
N TYR A 178 19.16 36.48 -15.81
CA TYR A 178 18.34 37.63 -16.19
C TYR A 178 18.82 38.23 -17.52
N SER A 179 17.89 38.84 -18.24
CA SER A 179 18.16 39.50 -19.51
C SER A 179 19.04 40.73 -19.30
N ARG A 180 20.09 40.86 -20.11
CA ARG A 180 20.93 42.05 -20.19
C ARG A 180 20.26 43.15 -21.02
N SER A 181 19.43 42.75 -21.97
CA SER A 181 18.64 43.66 -22.81
C SER A 181 17.38 44.20 -22.11
N LYS A 182 16.82 43.44 -21.17
CA LYS A 182 15.64 43.82 -20.37
C LYS A 182 15.88 43.65 -18.87
N PRO A 183 16.34 44.71 -18.17
CA PRO A 183 16.60 44.65 -16.74
C PRO A 183 15.36 44.23 -15.95
N GLY A 184 15.50 43.18 -15.14
CA GLY A 184 14.43 42.65 -14.28
C GLY A 184 13.60 41.52 -14.88
N GLU A 185 13.73 41.21 -16.18
CA GLU A 185 13.12 40.03 -16.79
C GLU A 185 14.11 38.85 -16.87
N LEU A 186 13.60 37.62 -16.81
CA LEU A 186 14.41 36.43 -17.06
C LEU A 186 14.92 36.44 -18.49
N ALA A 187 16.16 35.98 -18.68
CA ALA A 187 16.75 35.90 -20.00
C ALA A 187 15.93 34.97 -20.91
N ALA A 188 15.72 35.39 -22.16
CA ALA A 188 15.16 34.50 -23.16
C ALA A 188 16.14 33.34 -23.44
N PHE A 189 15.63 32.22 -23.97
CA PHE A 189 16.43 31.01 -24.18
C PHE A 189 17.77 31.28 -24.89
N ASP A 190 17.76 32.01 -26.01
CA ASP A 190 18.96 32.31 -26.79
C ASP A 190 19.97 33.18 -26.01
N GLU A 191 19.51 34.20 -25.28
CA GLU A 191 20.35 35.10 -24.49
C GLU A 191 20.95 34.37 -23.26
N ALA A 192 20.17 33.49 -22.65
CA ALA A 192 20.63 32.66 -21.56
C ALA A 192 21.66 31.61 -22.01
N LEU A 193 21.42 31.00 -23.19
CA LEU A 193 22.36 30.05 -23.78
C LEU A 193 23.67 30.74 -24.15
N GLU A 194 23.60 31.94 -24.73
CA GLU A 194 24.78 32.76 -25.02
C GLU A 194 25.58 33.04 -23.75
N PHE A 195 24.92 33.48 -22.68
CA PHE A 195 25.56 33.71 -21.37
C PHE A 195 26.27 32.46 -20.84
N LEU A 196 25.62 31.29 -20.91
CA LEU A 196 26.18 30.01 -20.46
C LEU A 196 27.39 29.58 -21.30
N VAL A 197 27.34 29.77 -22.62
CA VAL A 197 28.45 29.45 -23.53
C VAL A 197 29.61 30.42 -23.32
N GLU A 198 29.37 31.71 -23.10
CA GLU A 198 30.41 32.71 -22.83
C GLU A 198 31.21 32.44 -21.56
N GLN A 199 30.56 31.87 -20.55
CA GLN A 199 31.19 31.46 -19.29
C GLN A 199 31.95 30.12 -19.40
N TYR A 200 31.77 29.37 -20.49
CA TYR A 200 32.39 28.07 -20.65
C TYR A 200 33.89 28.20 -20.99
N PRO A 201 34.81 27.49 -20.30
CA PRO A 201 36.25 27.60 -20.53
C PRO A 201 36.70 27.31 -21.97
N GLN A 202 35.95 26.47 -22.71
CA GLN A 202 36.27 26.10 -24.09
C GLN A 202 35.29 26.72 -25.11
N LYS A 203 34.75 27.92 -24.80
CA LYS A 203 33.78 28.61 -25.66
C LYS A 203 34.24 28.81 -27.10
N ASP A 204 35.54 29.01 -27.32
CA ASP A 204 36.13 29.25 -28.66
C ASP A 204 36.00 28.03 -29.58
N HIS A 205 35.79 26.83 -29.01
CA HIS A 205 35.49 25.61 -29.77
C HIS A 205 33.99 25.39 -30.02
N ILE A 206 33.13 26.11 -29.30
CA ILE A 206 31.67 26.03 -29.41
C ILE A 206 31.15 27.12 -30.35
N LEU A 207 31.71 28.32 -30.25
CA LEU A 207 31.36 29.46 -31.07
C LEU A 207 32.02 29.36 -32.45
N LYS A 208 31.31 29.78 -33.50
CA LYS A 208 31.96 30.04 -34.78
C LYS A 208 33.00 31.13 -34.57
N ALA A 209 34.20 30.96 -35.14
CA ALA A 209 35.25 31.96 -35.05
C ALA A 209 34.65 33.33 -35.39
N SER A 210 34.81 34.29 -34.48
CA SER A 210 34.46 35.69 -34.77
C SER A 210 35.23 36.05 -36.03
N GLY A 211 34.52 36.61 -37.01
CA GLY A 211 35.04 36.85 -38.36
C GLY A 211 36.14 37.92 -38.39
N ASN A 212 37.29 37.65 -37.78
CA ASN A 212 38.54 38.12 -38.31
C ASN A 212 38.75 37.38 -39.63
N GLN A 213 38.34 38.04 -40.70
CA GLN A 213 38.89 37.85 -42.02
C GLN A 213 40.42 37.98 -41.93
N GLY A 214 41.10 36.89 -41.59
CA GLY A 214 42.51 36.70 -41.88
C GLY A 214 42.60 36.43 -43.38
N GLY A 215 43.11 37.41 -44.13
CA GLY A 215 43.14 37.38 -45.58
C GLY A 215 43.85 36.15 -46.16
N GLY A 216 43.32 35.69 -47.30
CA GLY A 216 44.09 34.90 -48.26
C GLY A 216 43.86 33.40 -48.23
N SER A 217 42.65 32.93 -48.54
CA SER A 217 42.46 31.63 -49.20
C SER A 217 41.14 31.65 -49.96
N ARG A 218 41.21 32.03 -51.24
CA ARG A 218 40.13 31.70 -52.19
C ARG A 218 40.18 30.20 -52.37
N GLN A 219 39.13 29.53 -51.93
CA GLN A 219 38.89 28.12 -52.24
C GLN A 219 38.62 28.06 -53.76
N SER A 220 39.63 27.69 -54.53
CA SER A 220 39.46 27.45 -55.97
C SER A 220 38.60 26.21 -56.13
N GLN A 221 37.58 26.35 -56.96
CA GLN A 221 36.60 25.33 -57.30
C GLN A 221 37.25 24.31 -58.23
N HIS A 222 38.10 23.44 -57.69
CA HIS A 222 38.61 22.27 -58.40
C HIS A 222 38.05 20.99 -57.78
N SER A 223 37.51 20.14 -58.67
CA SER A 223 36.97 18.84 -58.33
C SER A 223 38.05 17.97 -57.67
N LEU A 224 37.69 17.24 -56.61
CA LEU A 224 38.57 16.29 -55.93
C LEU A 224 39.22 15.34 -56.96
N GLY A 225 40.55 15.28 -56.96
CA GLY A 225 41.35 14.37 -57.80
C GLY A 225 42.12 15.02 -58.95
N GLN A 226 41.95 16.31 -59.21
CA GLN A 226 42.71 17.02 -60.25
C GLN A 226 44.08 17.47 -59.72
N LYS A 227 45.18 17.00 -60.32
CA LYS A 227 46.53 17.46 -59.98
C LYS A 227 46.73 18.88 -60.56
N THR A 228 47.04 19.84 -59.70
CA THR A 228 47.33 21.22 -60.11
C THR A 228 48.78 21.59 -59.78
N MET A 229 49.41 22.40 -60.63
CA MET A 229 50.77 22.92 -60.42
C MET A 229 50.77 24.44 -60.55
N LYS A 230 51.52 25.15 -59.71
CA LYS A 230 51.67 26.60 -59.82
C LYS A 230 52.45 27.00 -61.08
N ARG A 231 52.11 28.14 -61.69
CA ARG A 231 52.73 28.66 -62.91
C ARG A 231 54.25 28.83 -62.75
N ASP A 232 54.68 29.38 -61.63
CA ASP A 232 56.10 29.59 -61.34
C ASP A 232 56.86 28.26 -61.34
N ALA A 233 56.27 27.22 -60.73
CA ALA A 233 56.85 25.88 -60.71
C ALA A 233 56.90 25.28 -62.13
N PHE A 234 55.87 25.46 -62.95
CA PHE A 234 55.85 25.00 -64.34
C PHE A 234 56.93 25.69 -65.19
N THR A 235 57.08 27.00 -65.08
CA THR A 235 58.08 27.76 -65.86
C THR A 235 59.53 27.45 -65.46
N SER A 236 59.73 26.90 -64.26
CA SER A 236 61.05 26.48 -63.77
C SER A 236 61.49 25.09 -64.27
N LEU A 237 60.59 24.34 -64.90
CA LEU A 237 60.88 23.01 -65.45
C LEU A 237 61.66 23.09 -66.76
N SER A 238 62.41 22.04 -67.07
CA SER A 238 63.06 21.90 -68.38
C SER A 238 62.01 21.83 -69.50
N PRO A 239 62.34 22.21 -70.75
CA PRO A 239 61.39 22.15 -71.87
C PRO A 239 60.77 20.76 -72.07
N THR A 240 61.54 19.70 -71.79
CA THR A 240 61.08 18.31 -71.86
C THR A 240 60.06 17.98 -70.77
N ASP A 241 60.27 18.51 -69.56
CA ASP A 241 59.40 18.27 -68.40
C ASP A 241 58.13 19.14 -68.41
N GLN A 242 58.20 20.32 -69.05
CA GLN A 242 57.01 21.13 -69.34
C GLN A 242 56.07 20.38 -70.30
N GLN A 243 56.62 19.66 -71.27
CA GLN A 243 55.82 18.89 -72.23
C GLN A 243 55.23 17.62 -71.60
N SER A 244 55.92 16.97 -70.65
CA SER A 244 55.37 15.82 -69.92
C SER A 244 54.26 16.22 -68.94
N THR A 245 54.45 17.32 -68.20
CA THR A 245 53.44 17.84 -67.26
C THR A 245 52.14 18.27 -67.94
N LEU A 246 52.21 18.82 -69.16
CA LEU A 246 51.03 19.08 -69.99
C LEU A 246 50.35 17.80 -70.49
N LYS A 247 51.11 16.74 -70.80
CA LYS A 247 50.57 15.43 -71.21
C LYS A 247 49.89 14.69 -70.06
N ASP A 248 50.36 14.89 -68.83
CA ASP A 248 49.81 14.28 -67.61
C ASP A 248 48.49 14.92 -67.14
N GLY A 249 47.96 15.91 -67.89
CA GLY A 249 46.67 16.54 -67.61
C GLY A 249 46.68 17.44 -66.36
N ILE A 250 47.86 17.89 -65.93
CA ILE A 250 48.01 18.77 -64.77
C ILE A 250 47.51 20.17 -65.13
N THR A 251 46.62 20.72 -64.31
CA THR A 251 46.09 22.08 -64.53
C THR A 251 47.05 23.11 -63.92
N ILE A 252 47.50 24.06 -64.73
CA ILE A 252 48.42 25.12 -64.29
C ILE A 252 47.59 26.25 -63.67
N VAL A 253 47.86 26.56 -62.41
CA VAL A 253 47.21 27.63 -61.65
C VAL A 253 48.23 28.72 -61.33
N ASP A 254 47.79 29.95 -61.12
CA ASP A 254 48.68 31.07 -60.77
C ASP A 254 49.29 30.91 -59.37
#